data_AF-N1R4R7-F1
#
_entry.id   AF-N1R4R7-F1
#
_cell.length_a   1.000
_cell.length_b   1.000
_cell.length_c   1.000
_cell.angle_alpha   90.00
_cell.angle_beta   90.00
_cell.angle_gamma   90.00
#
_symmetry.space_group_name_H-M   'P 1'
#
loop_
_entity.id
_entity.type
_entity.pdbx_description
1 polymer ?
#
loop_
_entity_poly.entity_id
_entity_poly.type
_entity_poly.pdbx_seq_one_letter_code
_entity_poly.pdbx_strand_id
1 'polypeptide(L)'
;MLHVAAAVASNAAAGKAQARGLVVVAFDRSPEVYLDIMLRHGLDSNALSRCVRILDCYSDPLGWKQNIRSEQHQEDSGTPCSTNKDTITIFRSVKDVDKLSCSIIDLGRGFEGEGKTYFSVAVDSISSMLRHASVQSISGLLSNLRSHDQISSIFWLMHSDLHETKFSRAFECLSTMVACVEPEVVDSVYGEERRGDMSFLEHNYSKAKFHVRLKRRNGRVKHLYEELCVEGYDVKFISATSVSIEVNQSLLPKVQFNLELSEKERSDRANVVLPFEHQGKGEPIRIYDGRRSLPEAHQDPNLTTAALLDETEALKSANPKGEIHYLRDSDDERPDSDEDPDDDLDI
;
A
#
# COMPACT_ATOMS: atom_id res chain seq x y z
N MET A 1 -3.56 17.85 1.11
CA MET A 1 -2.28 17.71 0.37
C MET A 1 -1.18 18.62 0.92
N LEU A 2 -1.43 19.91 1.12
CA LEU A 2 -0.43 20.89 1.59
C LEU A 2 0.34 20.45 2.85
N HIS A 3 -0.37 20.05 3.91
CA HIS A 3 0.26 19.55 5.15
C HIS A 3 1.07 18.27 4.94
N VAL A 4 0.63 17.37 4.06
CA VAL A 4 1.36 16.13 3.74
C VAL A 4 2.67 16.46 3.01
N ALA A 5 2.62 17.35 2.03
CA ALA A 5 3.81 17.81 1.31
C ALA A 5 4.81 18.49 2.26
N ALA A 6 4.33 19.35 3.16
CA ALA A 6 5.17 20.00 4.17
C ALA A 6 5.82 19.00 5.14
N ALA A 7 5.06 18.02 5.64
CA ALA A 7 5.58 16.97 6.52
C ALA A 7 6.63 16.08 5.82
N VAL A 8 6.40 15.72 4.55
CA VAL A 8 7.37 14.94 3.77
C VAL A 8 8.64 15.77 3.49
N ALA A 9 8.50 17.03 3.10
CA ALA A 9 9.63 17.93 2.89
C ALA A 9 10.46 18.11 4.17
N SER A 10 9.82 18.31 5.32
CA SER A 10 10.49 18.44 6.62
C SER A 10 11.28 17.18 6.98
N ASN A 11 10.69 15.99 6.77
CA ASN A 11 11.37 14.72 7.03
C ASN A 11 12.52 14.44 6.06
N ALA A 12 12.39 14.85 4.79
CA ALA A 12 13.46 14.77 3.80
C ALA A 12 14.62 15.72 4.14
N ALA A 13 14.31 16.97 4.52
CA ALA A 13 15.30 17.94 4.98
C ALA A 13 16.06 17.47 6.22
N ALA A 14 15.36 16.83 7.17
CA ALA A 14 15.94 16.27 8.39
C ALA A 14 16.70 14.94 8.16
N GLY A 15 16.70 14.39 6.95
CA GLY A 15 17.37 13.11 6.64
C GLY A 15 16.72 11.88 7.30
N LYS A 16 15.48 12.02 7.78
CA LYS A 16 14.70 10.91 8.38
C LYS A 16 13.99 10.06 7.32
N ALA A 17 13.72 10.64 6.16
CA ALA A 17 13.11 9.95 5.02
C ALA A 17 14.18 9.29 4.13
N GLN A 18 13.81 8.22 3.45
CA GLN A 18 14.63 7.64 2.38
C GLN A 18 14.81 8.61 1.21
N ALA A 19 13.81 9.47 0.98
CA ALA A 19 13.86 10.53 -0.01
C ALA A 19 14.76 11.68 0.45
N ARG A 20 15.64 12.15 -0.44
CA ARG A 20 16.47 13.34 -0.24
C ARG A 20 15.77 14.64 -0.62
N GLY A 21 14.74 14.55 -1.46
CA GLY A 21 13.95 15.68 -1.90
C GLY A 21 12.53 15.31 -2.30
N LEU A 22 11.72 16.33 -2.53
CA LEU A 22 10.31 16.28 -2.89
C LEU A 22 10.07 17.09 -4.15
N VAL A 23 9.49 16.44 -5.17
CA VAL A 23 8.94 17.11 -6.36
C VAL A 23 7.44 17.29 -6.17
N VAL A 24 6.95 18.53 -6.16
CA VAL A 24 5.52 18.84 -6.08
C VAL A 24 5.00 19.21 -7.46
N VAL A 25 3.94 18.54 -7.93
CA VAL A 25 3.24 18.88 -9.16
C VAL A 25 1.97 19.66 -8.79
N ALA A 26 2.02 20.97 -8.99
CA ALA A 26 0.97 21.90 -8.55
C ALA A 26 -0.08 22.09 -9.65
N PHE A 27 -1.28 21.55 -9.45
CA PHE A 27 -2.41 21.66 -10.38
C PHE A 27 -3.53 22.60 -9.89
N ASP A 28 -3.85 22.60 -8.59
CA ASP A 28 -5.04 23.30 -8.08
C ASP A 28 -4.69 24.64 -7.40
N ARG A 29 -3.43 24.84 -7.04
CA ARG A 29 -2.94 26.00 -6.29
C ARG A 29 -1.65 26.57 -6.88
N SER A 30 -1.41 27.87 -6.64
CA SER A 30 -0.14 28.52 -6.95
C SER A 30 1.03 27.88 -6.17
N PRO A 31 2.22 27.71 -6.80
CA PRO A 31 3.44 27.25 -6.13
C PRO A 31 3.78 27.99 -4.84
N GLU A 32 3.48 29.29 -4.77
CA GLU A 32 3.76 30.14 -3.60
C GLU A 32 3.07 29.64 -2.33
N VAL A 33 1.86 29.07 -2.47
CA VAL A 33 1.09 28.54 -1.34
C VAL A 33 1.80 27.34 -0.70
N TYR A 34 2.44 26.50 -1.51
CA TYR A 34 3.23 25.38 -1.01
C TYR A 34 4.45 25.85 -0.22
N LEU A 35 5.18 26.83 -0.78
CA LEU A 35 6.38 27.37 -0.16
C LEU A 35 6.06 28.07 1.18
N ASP A 36 4.99 28.89 1.22
CA ASP A 36 4.54 29.56 2.44
C ASP A 36 4.20 28.55 3.55
N ILE A 37 3.45 27.49 3.22
CA ILE A 37 3.09 26.47 4.22
C ILE A 37 4.32 25.69 4.70
N MET A 38 5.26 25.35 3.81
CA MET A 38 6.50 24.68 4.18
C MET A 38 7.36 25.54 5.12
N LEU A 39 7.49 26.83 4.84
CA LEU A 39 8.21 27.78 5.69
C LEU A 39 7.55 27.91 7.08
N ARG A 40 6.22 28.02 7.13
CA ARG A 40 5.46 28.06 8.39
C ARG A 40 5.62 26.80 9.22
N HIS A 41 5.79 25.65 8.56
CA HIS A 41 6.01 24.36 9.22
C HIS A 41 7.47 24.14 9.69
N GLY A 42 8.30 25.19 9.65
CA GLY A 42 9.64 25.21 10.21
C GLY A 42 10.77 24.77 9.28
N LEU A 43 10.53 24.69 7.96
CA LEU A 43 11.63 24.51 7.00
C LEU A 43 12.38 25.84 6.80
N ASP A 44 13.70 25.80 7.00
CA ASP A 44 14.59 26.90 6.65
C ASP A 44 14.62 27.12 5.13
N SER A 45 14.82 28.38 4.68
CA SER A 45 14.87 28.75 3.26
C SER A 45 15.96 28.01 2.49
N ASN A 46 17.09 27.71 3.14
CA ASN A 46 18.18 26.94 2.52
C ASN A 46 17.85 25.45 2.42
N ALA A 47 17.15 24.90 3.41
CA ALA A 47 16.65 23.53 3.34
C ALA A 47 15.61 23.39 2.22
N LEU A 48 14.70 24.37 2.09
CA LEU A 48 13.66 24.42 1.08
C LEU A 48 14.25 24.43 -0.34
N SER A 49 15.22 25.30 -0.62
CA SER A 49 15.90 25.38 -1.93
C SER A 49 16.74 24.14 -2.24
N ARG A 50 17.13 23.34 -1.26
CA ARG A 50 17.87 22.09 -1.48
C ARG A 50 16.94 20.90 -1.69
N CYS A 51 15.85 20.80 -0.94
CA CYS A 51 15.03 19.58 -0.86
C CYS A 51 13.69 19.65 -1.58
N VAL A 52 13.22 20.82 -2.04
CA VAL A 52 11.93 20.95 -2.72
C VAL A 52 12.13 21.44 -4.15
N ARG A 53 11.38 20.88 -5.10
CA ARG A 53 11.23 21.36 -6.47
C ARG A 53 9.74 21.36 -6.80
N ILE A 54 9.24 22.43 -7.41
CA ILE A 54 7.81 22.55 -7.76
C ILE A 54 7.69 22.66 -9.27
N LEU A 55 6.91 21.76 -9.86
CA LEU A 55 6.43 21.84 -11.23
C LEU A 55 5.09 22.58 -11.21
N ASP A 56 5.08 23.81 -11.71
CA ASP A 56 3.91 24.67 -11.77
C ASP A 56 3.08 24.36 -13.02
N CYS A 57 2.02 23.57 -12.82
CA CYS A 57 0.99 23.28 -13.80
C CYS A 57 -0.26 24.17 -13.60
N TYR A 58 -0.24 25.14 -12.69
CA TYR A 58 -1.39 25.97 -12.33
C TYR A 58 -1.39 27.33 -13.05
N SER A 59 -0.23 28.00 -13.11
CA SER A 59 -0.16 29.39 -13.59
C SER A 59 -0.41 29.57 -15.09
N ASP A 60 -0.04 28.57 -15.90
CA ASP A 60 -0.20 28.57 -17.36
C ASP A 60 -0.25 27.14 -17.94
N PRO A 61 -1.26 26.33 -17.56
CA PRO A 61 -1.33 24.88 -17.89
C PRO A 61 -1.33 24.55 -19.39
N LEU A 62 -1.77 25.51 -20.21
CA LEU A 62 -1.90 25.37 -21.67
C LEU A 62 -0.92 26.26 -22.45
N GLY A 63 -0.06 27.01 -21.77
CA GLY A 63 0.93 27.86 -22.42
C GLY A 63 0.36 29.08 -23.16
N TRP A 64 -0.90 29.44 -22.91
CA TRP A 64 -1.58 30.50 -23.66
C TRP A 64 -0.92 31.87 -23.46
N LYS A 65 -0.39 32.15 -22.26
CA LYS A 65 0.30 33.41 -21.98
C LYS A 65 1.57 33.58 -22.83
N GLN A 66 2.25 32.47 -23.14
CA GLN A 66 3.42 32.50 -24.02
C GLN A 66 3.01 32.63 -25.49
N ASN A 67 1.98 31.88 -25.92
CA ASN A 67 1.53 31.90 -27.32
C ASN A 67 1.01 33.30 -27.73
N ILE A 68 0.26 33.96 -26.85
CA ILE A 68 -0.23 35.34 -27.08
C ILE A 68 0.93 36.34 -27.13
N ARG A 69 1.98 36.14 -26.30
CA ARG A 69 3.18 36.99 -26.33
C ARG A 69 4.03 36.75 -27.57
N SER A 70 4.15 35.51 -28.04
CA SER A 70 4.86 35.21 -29.28
C SER A 70 4.13 35.72 -30.53
N GLU A 71 2.80 35.85 -30.47
CA GLU A 71 2.02 36.52 -31.53
C GLU A 71 2.16 38.05 -31.48
N GLN A 72 2.53 38.62 -30.34
CA GLN A 72 2.71 40.07 -30.14
C GLN A 72 4.18 40.53 -30.21
N HIS A 73 5.16 39.62 -30.13
CA HIS A 73 6.60 39.93 -30.17
C HIS A 73 7.38 38.92 -31.03
N GLN A 74 7.47 39.22 -32.33
CA GLN A 74 8.68 39.00 -33.11
C GLN A 74 9.53 40.25 -32.82
N GLU A 75 10.68 40.10 -32.14
CA GLU A 75 11.46 41.18 -31.47
C GLU A 75 11.04 41.42 -30.00
N ASP A 76 11.53 40.57 -29.09
CA ASP A 76 12.55 41.02 -28.13
C ASP A 76 13.09 39.85 -27.31
N SER A 77 14.41 39.72 -27.30
CA SER A 77 15.17 38.73 -26.55
C SER A 77 15.25 39.12 -25.06
N GLY A 78 14.13 39.02 -24.37
CA GLY A 78 14.01 39.32 -22.94
C GLY A 78 14.16 38.09 -22.07
N THR A 79 15.32 37.98 -21.40
CA THR A 79 15.67 37.03 -20.34
C THR A 79 14.47 36.68 -19.43
N PRO A 80 14.25 35.39 -19.07
CA PRO A 80 13.14 35.05 -18.19
C PRO A 80 13.38 35.68 -16.81
N CYS A 81 12.56 36.67 -16.46
CA CYS A 81 12.58 37.54 -15.28
C CYS A 81 12.68 36.78 -13.95
N SER A 82 13.86 36.77 -13.33
CA SER A 82 14.23 36.07 -12.08
C SER A 82 13.48 36.59 -10.84
N THR A 83 12.72 35.70 -10.19
CA THR A 83 12.28 35.80 -8.80
C THR A 83 12.37 34.39 -8.21
N ASN A 84 13.28 34.15 -7.25
CA ASN A 84 13.48 32.88 -6.51
C ASN A 84 13.37 31.59 -7.35
N LYS A 85 13.94 31.61 -8.57
CA LYS A 85 13.55 30.75 -9.69
C LYS A 85 13.98 29.29 -9.65
N ASP A 86 14.99 28.96 -8.86
CA ASP A 86 15.62 27.64 -8.99
C ASP A 86 14.72 26.50 -8.48
N THR A 87 13.72 26.85 -7.66
CA THR A 87 12.80 25.87 -7.05
C THR A 87 11.55 25.63 -7.90
N ILE A 88 11.10 26.60 -8.72
CA ILE A 88 9.83 26.54 -9.45
C ILE A 88 10.07 26.46 -10.96
N THR A 89 9.55 25.42 -11.59
CA THR A 89 9.60 25.23 -13.05
C THR A 89 8.18 25.24 -13.62
N ILE A 90 7.92 26.13 -14.59
CA ILE A 90 6.59 26.27 -15.21
C ILE A 90 6.39 25.17 -16.25
N PHE A 91 5.30 24.43 -16.15
CA PHE A 91 4.89 23.40 -17.10
C PHE A 91 3.63 23.81 -17.86
N ARG A 92 3.78 23.91 -19.19
CA ARG A 92 2.76 24.49 -20.09
C ARG A 92 1.97 23.48 -20.93
N SER A 93 2.25 22.20 -20.77
CA SER A 93 1.74 21.14 -21.65
C SER A 93 1.00 20.07 -20.85
N VAL A 94 0.04 20.46 -20.01
CA VAL A 94 -0.67 19.55 -19.08
C VAL A 94 -1.40 18.40 -19.79
N LYS A 95 -1.77 18.57 -21.07
CA LYS A 95 -2.38 17.51 -21.89
C LYS A 95 -1.42 16.37 -22.21
N ASP A 96 -0.13 16.64 -22.26
CA ASP A 96 0.91 15.69 -22.62
C ASP A 96 1.46 15.02 -21.36
N VAL A 97 0.91 13.85 -21.05
CA VAL A 97 1.22 13.07 -19.85
C VAL A 97 2.65 12.51 -19.90
N ASP A 98 3.16 12.19 -21.09
CA ASP A 98 4.51 11.65 -21.25
C ASP A 98 5.54 12.75 -21.01
N LYS A 99 5.33 13.94 -21.57
CA LYS A 99 6.17 15.11 -21.30
C LYS A 99 6.13 15.53 -19.83
N LEU A 100 4.96 15.40 -19.19
CA LEU A 100 4.82 15.63 -17.75
C LEU A 100 5.67 14.63 -16.96
N SER A 101 5.62 13.34 -17.31
CA SER A 101 6.44 12.29 -16.69
C SER A 101 7.93 12.62 -16.77
N CYS A 102 8.43 12.95 -17.97
CA CYS A 102 9.83 13.33 -18.18
C CYS A 102 10.21 14.55 -17.34
N SER A 103 9.36 15.58 -17.31
CA SER A 103 9.63 16.81 -16.54
C SER A 103 9.71 16.55 -15.03
N ILE A 104 8.88 15.64 -14.50
CA ILE A 104 8.94 15.24 -13.08
C ILE A 104 10.26 14.52 -12.78
N ILE A 105 10.68 13.61 -13.65
CA ILE A 105 11.92 12.84 -13.49
C ILE A 105 13.14 13.76 -13.60
N ASP A 106 13.16 14.65 -14.59
CA ASP A 106 14.26 15.58 -14.81
C ASP A 106 14.43 16.54 -13.62
N LEU A 107 13.33 17.03 -13.03
CA LEU A 107 13.37 17.80 -11.79
C LEU A 107 13.90 17.01 -10.60
N GLY A 108 13.53 15.73 -10.50
CA GLY A 108 13.97 14.84 -9.43
C GLY A 108 15.46 14.48 -9.51
N ARG A 109 16.07 14.49 -10.70
CA ARG A 109 17.53 14.27 -10.86
C ARG A 109 18.38 15.40 -10.31
N GLY A 110 17.80 16.60 -10.12
CA GLY A 110 18.51 17.78 -9.63
C GLY A 110 18.80 17.80 -8.12
N PHE A 111 18.47 16.76 -7.37
CA PHE A 111 18.75 16.70 -5.93
C PHE A 111 20.18 16.24 -5.64
N GLU A 112 20.91 17.05 -4.88
CA GLU A 112 22.28 16.79 -4.46
C GLU A 112 22.36 15.65 -3.42
N GLY A 113 23.30 14.72 -3.61
CA GLY A 113 23.63 13.69 -2.64
C GLY A 113 24.70 12.72 -3.14
N GLU A 114 25.52 12.20 -2.22
CA GLU A 114 26.48 11.14 -2.54
C GLU A 114 25.76 9.79 -2.69
N GLY A 115 25.95 9.13 -3.83
CA GLY A 115 25.37 7.82 -4.12
C GLY A 115 24.01 7.87 -4.84
N LYS A 116 23.20 6.80 -4.69
CA LYS A 116 21.85 6.75 -5.29
C LYS A 116 20.92 7.70 -4.54
N THR A 117 20.59 8.83 -5.17
CA THR A 117 19.63 9.80 -4.65
C THR A 117 18.22 9.36 -4.99
N TYR A 118 17.39 9.21 -3.95
CA TYR A 118 15.95 8.97 -4.11
C TYR A 118 15.16 10.24 -3.85
N PHE A 119 14.03 10.41 -4.52
CA PHE A 119 13.11 11.52 -4.25
C PHE A 119 11.66 11.03 -4.12
N SER A 120 10.81 11.87 -3.54
CA SER A 120 9.37 11.66 -3.46
C SER A 120 8.65 12.55 -4.46
N VAL A 121 7.49 12.10 -4.95
CA VAL A 121 6.64 12.89 -5.83
C VAL A 121 5.30 13.15 -5.15
N ALA A 122 4.86 14.39 -5.13
CA ALA A 122 3.59 14.84 -4.59
C ALA A 122 2.76 15.46 -5.71
N VAL A 123 1.72 14.76 -6.17
CA VAL A 123 0.76 15.29 -7.15
C VAL A 123 -0.38 15.95 -6.39
N ASP A 124 -0.56 17.26 -6.60
CA ASP A 124 -1.59 18.02 -5.89
C ASP A 124 -2.99 17.44 -6.10
N SER A 125 -3.39 17.28 -7.37
CA SER A 125 -4.75 16.87 -7.73
C SER A 125 -4.76 16.10 -9.03
N ILE A 126 -5.04 14.80 -8.96
CA ILE A 126 -5.28 13.96 -10.14
C ILE A 126 -6.62 14.33 -10.80
N SER A 127 -7.56 14.85 -10.01
CA SER A 127 -8.86 15.29 -10.52
C SER A 127 -8.73 16.36 -11.61
N SER A 128 -7.72 17.22 -11.52
CA SER A 128 -7.40 18.20 -12.56
C SER A 128 -6.75 17.57 -13.80
N MET A 129 -5.95 16.51 -13.64
CA MET A 129 -5.40 15.74 -14.77
C MET A 129 -6.50 15.00 -15.54
N LEU A 130 -7.49 14.45 -14.84
CA LEU A 130 -8.63 13.74 -15.42
C LEU A 130 -9.50 14.61 -16.34
N ARG A 131 -9.39 15.94 -16.24
CA ARG A 131 -10.05 16.86 -17.19
C ARG A 131 -9.44 16.85 -18.58
N HIS A 132 -8.19 16.40 -18.70
CA HIS A 132 -7.38 16.52 -19.92
C HIS A 132 -6.83 15.20 -20.43
N ALA A 133 -6.74 14.17 -19.57
CA ALA A 133 -6.20 12.87 -19.90
C ALA A 133 -7.13 11.74 -19.44
N SER A 134 -7.02 10.58 -20.10
CA SER A 134 -7.79 9.39 -19.72
C SER A 134 -7.27 8.76 -18.42
N VAL A 135 -8.14 8.03 -17.73
CA VAL A 135 -7.78 7.25 -16.52
C VAL A 135 -6.64 6.27 -16.81
N GLN A 136 -6.64 5.67 -18.00
CA GLN A 136 -5.59 4.74 -18.42
C GLN A 136 -4.24 5.46 -18.56
N SER A 137 -4.22 6.64 -19.18
CA SER A 137 -3.01 7.44 -19.35
C SER A 137 -2.42 7.85 -18.00
N ILE A 138 -3.27 8.29 -17.07
CA ILE A 138 -2.84 8.68 -15.71
C ILE A 138 -2.39 7.45 -14.91
N SER A 139 -3.09 6.32 -15.03
CA SER A 139 -2.67 5.06 -14.40
C SER A 139 -1.30 4.61 -14.92
N GLY A 140 -1.08 4.73 -16.23
CA GLY A 140 0.21 4.50 -16.88
C GLY A 140 1.29 5.43 -16.33
N LEU A 141 1.02 6.74 -16.20
CA LEU A 141 1.95 7.69 -15.59
C LEU A 141 2.35 7.27 -14.16
N LEU A 142 1.36 6.98 -13.29
CA LEU A 142 1.63 6.59 -11.91
C LEU A 142 2.42 5.28 -11.83
N SER A 143 2.13 4.32 -12.72
CA SER A 143 2.87 3.08 -12.82
C SER A 143 4.31 3.31 -13.31
N ASN A 144 4.50 4.16 -14.31
CA ASN A 144 5.81 4.51 -14.84
C ASN A 144 6.67 5.20 -13.78
N LEU A 145 6.11 6.19 -13.06
CA LEU A 145 6.78 6.84 -11.95
C LEU A 145 7.10 5.85 -10.82
N ARG A 146 6.19 4.91 -10.51
CA ARG A 146 6.43 3.88 -9.48
C ARG A 146 7.54 2.90 -9.88
N SER A 147 7.66 2.59 -11.16
CA SER A 147 8.71 1.69 -11.68
C SER A 147 10.09 2.35 -11.78
N HIS A 148 10.16 3.68 -11.66
CA HIS A 148 11.41 4.42 -11.78
C HIS A 148 12.32 4.17 -10.56
N ASP A 149 13.59 3.90 -10.83
CA ASP A 149 14.58 3.48 -9.82
C ASP A 149 14.88 4.55 -8.75
N GLN A 150 14.85 5.83 -9.13
CA GLN A 150 15.09 6.98 -8.22
C GLN A 150 13.85 7.43 -7.41
N ILE A 151 12.65 6.93 -7.70
CA ILE A 151 11.43 7.39 -7.01
C ILE A 151 11.17 6.49 -5.80
N SER A 152 11.19 7.07 -4.60
CA SER A 152 10.95 6.34 -3.35
C SER A 152 9.46 6.16 -3.04
N SER A 153 8.67 7.20 -3.28
CA SER A 153 7.26 7.28 -2.87
C SER A 153 6.53 8.32 -3.69
N ILE A 154 5.25 8.06 -3.94
CA ILE A 154 4.36 8.94 -4.69
C ILE A 154 3.11 9.13 -3.85
N PHE A 155 2.69 10.38 -3.71
CA PHE A 155 1.47 10.76 -3.02
C PHE A 155 0.61 11.57 -3.99
N TRP A 156 -0.69 11.34 -3.97
CA TRP A 156 -1.62 12.09 -4.81
C TRP A 156 -2.96 12.30 -4.12
N LEU A 157 -3.64 13.39 -4.46
CA LEU A 157 -5.01 13.65 -4.05
C LEU A 157 -5.99 13.37 -5.21
N MET A 158 -7.14 12.85 -4.85
CA MET A 158 -8.30 12.77 -5.73
C MET A 158 -9.54 13.23 -4.96
N HIS A 159 -10.32 14.10 -5.58
CA HIS A 159 -11.65 14.49 -5.14
C HIS A 159 -12.64 13.41 -5.54
N SER A 160 -13.12 12.60 -4.59
CA SER A 160 -13.99 11.45 -4.85
C SER A 160 -15.40 11.81 -5.32
N ASP A 161 -15.84 13.04 -5.03
CA ASP A 161 -17.14 13.61 -5.38
C ASP A 161 -17.26 14.03 -6.85
N LEU A 162 -16.13 14.35 -7.50
CA LEU A 162 -16.10 14.81 -8.89
C LEU A 162 -16.07 13.68 -9.92
N HIS A 163 -15.80 12.44 -9.50
CA HIS A 163 -15.49 11.33 -10.40
C HIS A 163 -16.42 10.15 -10.17
N GLU A 164 -16.63 9.36 -11.22
CA GLU A 164 -17.33 8.09 -11.08
C GLU A 164 -16.57 7.15 -10.14
N THR A 165 -17.32 6.34 -9.39
CA THR A 165 -16.76 5.37 -8.42
C THR A 165 -15.81 4.37 -9.07
N LYS A 166 -16.01 4.03 -10.36
CA LYS A 166 -15.09 3.16 -11.10
C LYS A 166 -13.67 3.74 -11.20
N PHE A 167 -13.54 5.06 -11.29
CA PHE A 167 -12.25 5.74 -11.39
C PHE A 167 -11.53 5.75 -10.05
N SER A 168 -12.22 6.09 -8.97
CA SER A 168 -11.63 6.03 -7.63
C SER A 168 -11.14 4.62 -7.30
N ARG A 169 -11.92 3.59 -7.65
CA ARG A 169 -11.52 2.18 -7.48
C ARG A 169 -10.28 1.79 -8.30
N ALA A 170 -10.15 2.27 -9.53
CA ALA A 170 -8.94 2.03 -10.33
C ALA A 170 -7.67 2.57 -9.65
N PHE A 171 -7.71 3.82 -9.16
CA PHE A 171 -6.58 4.40 -8.45
C PHE A 171 -6.34 3.78 -7.07
N GLU A 172 -7.41 3.37 -6.38
CA GLU A 172 -7.32 2.59 -5.16
C GLU A 172 -6.57 1.26 -5.40
N CYS A 173 -6.82 0.57 -6.52
CA CYS A 173 -6.12 -0.67 -6.87
C CYS A 173 -4.61 -0.44 -7.04
N LEU A 174 -4.20 0.64 -7.70
CA LEU A 174 -2.80 1.02 -7.89
C LEU A 174 -2.09 1.43 -6.59
N SER A 175 -2.86 1.99 -5.64
CA SER A 175 -2.36 2.50 -4.37
C SER A 175 -1.99 1.39 -3.38
N THR A 176 -0.86 1.55 -2.69
CA THR A 176 -0.49 0.72 -1.53
C THR A 176 -1.18 1.18 -0.25
N MET A 177 -1.48 2.48 -0.15
CA MET A 177 -2.21 3.09 0.95
C MET A 177 -3.26 4.03 0.39
N VAL A 178 -4.48 3.95 0.92
CA VAL A 178 -5.57 4.86 0.57
C VAL A 178 -6.00 5.54 1.87
N ALA A 179 -5.91 6.86 1.91
CA ALA A 179 -6.37 7.67 3.02
C ALA A 179 -7.51 8.55 2.51
N CYS A 180 -8.69 8.48 3.13
CA CYS A 180 -9.77 9.39 2.78
C CYS A 180 -10.27 10.16 4.00
N VAL A 181 -10.72 11.37 3.70
CA VAL A 181 -11.19 12.36 4.66
C VAL A 181 -12.66 12.57 4.34
N GLU A 182 -13.53 12.21 5.28
CA GLU A 182 -14.96 12.42 5.17
C GLU A 182 -15.38 13.51 6.16
N PRO A 183 -16.17 14.52 5.74
CA PRO A 183 -16.70 15.49 6.68
C PRO A 183 -17.60 14.77 7.70
N GLU A 184 -17.55 15.19 8.96
CA GLU A 184 -18.48 14.72 9.97
C GLU A 184 -19.84 15.40 9.76
N VAL A 185 -20.65 14.88 8.84
CA VAL A 185 -22.02 15.37 8.66
C VAL A 185 -22.83 14.90 9.87
N VAL A 186 -23.13 15.81 10.79
CA VAL A 186 -24.09 15.54 11.87
C VAL A 186 -25.48 15.54 11.23
N ASP A 187 -25.97 14.35 10.93
CA ASP A 187 -27.32 14.14 10.42
C ASP A 187 -28.33 14.58 11.48
N SER A 188 -29.09 15.64 11.19
CA SER A 188 -30.16 16.16 12.06
C SER A 188 -31.36 15.20 12.05
N VAL A 189 -31.21 14.01 12.63
CA VAL A 189 -32.27 12.98 12.67
C VAL A 189 -33.27 13.21 13.82
N TYR A 190 -33.10 14.27 14.62
CA TYR A 190 -34.13 14.74 15.55
C TYR A 190 -34.57 16.15 15.15
N GLY A 191 -35.79 16.24 14.61
CA GLY A 191 -36.44 17.46 14.18
C GLY A 191 -36.73 18.42 15.33
N GLU A 192 -35.71 19.16 15.78
CA GLU A 192 -35.90 20.46 16.39
C GLU A 192 -35.21 21.49 15.50
N GLU A 193 -36.02 22.28 14.79
CA GLU A 193 -35.61 23.51 14.12
C GLU A 193 -35.02 24.48 15.16
N ARG A 194 -33.74 24.30 15.52
CA ARG A 194 -32.99 25.32 16.25
C ARG A 194 -32.62 26.44 15.29
N ARG A 195 -33.55 27.39 15.21
CA ARG A 195 -33.43 28.69 14.59
C ARG A 195 -32.16 29.39 15.12
N GLY A 196 -31.10 29.47 14.30
CA GLY A 196 -30.15 30.59 14.33
C GLY A 196 -28.71 30.36 14.79
N ASP A 197 -28.24 29.13 15.06
CA ASP A 197 -26.84 28.92 15.48
C ASP A 197 -25.92 28.56 14.29
N MET A 198 -25.21 29.57 13.78
CA MET A 198 -24.14 29.41 12.77
C MET A 198 -22.93 28.61 13.29
N SER A 199 -22.87 28.33 14.60
CA SER A 199 -21.83 27.52 15.24
C SER A 199 -21.83 26.06 14.79
N PHE A 200 -22.95 25.53 14.30
CA PHE A 200 -23.05 24.17 13.75
C PHE A 200 -22.22 24.01 12.47
N LEU A 201 -22.17 25.06 11.62
CA LEU A 201 -21.32 25.07 10.43
C LEU A 201 -19.82 25.04 10.81
N GLU A 202 -19.40 25.82 11.80
CA GLU A 202 -18.00 25.83 12.26
C GLU A 202 -17.52 24.47 12.80
N HIS A 203 -18.40 23.71 13.45
CA HIS A 203 -18.08 22.34 13.90
C HIS A 203 -17.90 21.37 12.71
N ASN A 204 -18.70 21.52 11.64
CA ASN A 204 -18.59 20.67 10.44
C ASN A 204 -17.31 20.96 9.62
N TYR A 205 -16.75 22.17 9.70
CA TYR A 205 -15.50 22.53 9.00
C TYR A 205 -14.24 22.23 9.82
N SER A 206 -14.36 22.06 11.13
CA SER A 206 -13.23 21.83 12.02
C SER A 206 -12.98 20.36 12.35
N LYS A 207 -13.95 19.46 12.11
CA LYS A 207 -13.81 18.02 12.37
C LYS A 207 -14.11 17.18 11.13
N ALA A 208 -13.29 16.15 10.91
CA ALA A 208 -13.47 15.19 9.83
C ALA A 208 -13.07 13.78 10.29
N LYS A 209 -13.71 12.77 9.72
CA LYS A 209 -13.31 11.37 9.90
C LYS A 209 -12.17 11.06 8.94
N PHE A 210 -11.08 10.53 9.47
CA PHE A 210 -9.91 10.11 8.71
C PHE A 210 -9.80 8.60 8.72
N HIS A 211 -9.98 7.98 7.56
CA HIS A 211 -9.84 6.53 7.41
C HIS A 211 -8.64 6.20 6.52
N VAL A 212 -7.80 5.29 6.99
CA VAL A 212 -6.62 4.83 6.25
C VAL A 212 -6.68 3.33 6.05
N ARG A 213 -6.58 2.92 4.79
CA ARG A 213 -6.50 1.53 4.35
C ARG A 213 -5.11 1.26 3.82
N LEU A 214 -4.33 0.47 4.56
CA LEU A 214 -2.95 0.11 4.20
C LEU A 214 -2.90 -1.34 3.70
N LYS A 215 -2.51 -1.53 2.44
CA LYS A 215 -2.27 -2.85 1.84
C LYS A 215 -0.84 -3.29 2.15
N ARG A 216 -0.69 -4.47 2.74
CA ARG A 216 0.62 -5.07 3.00
C ARG A 216 1.04 -5.96 1.84
N ARG A 217 2.34 -6.25 1.75
CA ARG A 217 2.91 -7.15 0.73
C ARG A 217 2.37 -8.59 0.81
N ASN A 218 1.88 -9.00 1.98
CA ASN A 218 1.28 -10.32 2.20
C ASN A 218 -0.24 -10.37 1.86
N GLY A 219 -0.75 -9.39 1.12
CA GLY A 219 -2.17 -9.29 0.76
C GLY A 219 -3.10 -8.81 1.89
N ARG A 220 -2.64 -8.79 3.15
CA ARG A 220 -3.47 -8.32 4.28
C ARG A 220 -3.68 -6.82 4.23
N VAL A 221 -4.89 -6.37 4.56
CA VAL A 221 -5.25 -4.95 4.62
C VAL A 221 -5.46 -4.54 6.07
N LYS A 222 -4.77 -3.47 6.50
CA LYS A 222 -4.96 -2.86 7.83
C LYS A 222 -5.81 -1.60 7.69
N HIS A 223 -6.87 -1.51 8.47
CA HIS A 223 -7.71 -0.31 8.58
C HIS A 223 -7.34 0.47 9.84
N LEU A 224 -7.23 1.80 9.70
CA LEU A 224 -7.03 2.76 10.80
C LEU A 224 -8.14 3.80 10.71
N TYR A 225 -8.70 4.15 11.87
CA TYR A 225 -9.77 5.13 12.01
C TYR A 225 -9.34 6.17 13.04
N GLU A 226 -9.24 7.41 12.60
CA GLU A 226 -8.85 8.55 13.42
C GLU A 226 -9.81 9.71 13.13
N GLU A 227 -9.97 10.61 14.09
CA GLU A 227 -10.67 11.87 13.92
C GLU A 227 -9.63 12.97 13.65
N LEU A 228 -9.88 13.78 12.62
CA LEU A 228 -9.04 14.88 12.21
C LEU A 228 -9.70 16.18 12.66
N CYS A 229 -8.98 16.97 13.44
CA CYS A 229 -9.39 18.30 13.86
C CYS A 229 -8.49 19.35 13.22
N VAL A 230 -9.07 20.36 12.57
CA VAL A 230 -8.34 21.49 11.99
C VAL A 230 -8.44 22.67 12.96
N GLU A 231 -7.32 23.03 13.57
CA GLU A 231 -7.20 24.19 14.45
C GLU A 231 -6.38 25.28 13.74
N GLY A 232 -7.07 26.24 13.12
CA GLY A 232 -6.41 27.30 12.35
C GLY A 232 -5.64 26.75 11.14
N TYR A 233 -4.32 26.78 11.21
CA TYR A 233 -3.42 26.24 10.17
C TYR A 233 -2.83 24.87 10.52
N ASP A 234 -3.11 24.33 11.70
CA ASP A 234 -2.58 23.03 12.12
C ASP A 234 -3.66 21.94 12.06
N VAL A 235 -3.21 20.73 11.80
CA VAL A 235 -4.05 19.53 11.74
C VAL A 235 -3.67 18.60 12.87
N LYS A 236 -4.62 18.29 13.74
CA LYS A 236 -4.46 17.34 14.85
C LYS A 236 -5.23 16.06 14.57
N PHE A 237 -4.60 14.93 14.88
CA PHE A 237 -5.22 13.61 14.81
C PHE A 237 -5.56 13.13 16.22
N ILE A 238 -6.82 12.77 16.43
CA ILE A 238 -7.35 12.25 17.68
C ILE A 238 -7.76 10.81 17.41
N SER A 239 -7.17 9.84 18.11
CA SER A 239 -7.56 8.44 17.95
C SER A 239 -9.00 8.26 18.44
N ALA A 240 -9.90 7.85 17.54
CA ALA A 240 -11.29 7.57 17.89
C ALA A 240 -11.33 6.43 18.93
N THR A 241 -11.89 6.72 20.12
CA THR A 241 -11.76 5.85 21.29
C THR A 241 -12.79 4.70 21.34
N SER A 242 -13.68 4.51 20.36
CA SER A 242 -14.87 3.65 20.59
C SER A 242 -15.32 2.65 19.52
N VAL A 243 -14.71 2.52 18.33
CA VAL A 243 -15.24 1.62 17.28
C VAL A 243 -14.35 0.39 16.98
N SER A 244 -13.09 0.41 17.43
CA SER A 244 -12.12 -0.65 17.11
C SER A 244 -12.32 -1.97 17.88
N ILE A 245 -13.16 -1.99 18.92
CA ILE A 245 -13.42 -3.21 19.71
C ILE A 245 -14.57 -4.04 19.13
N GLU A 246 -15.58 -3.42 18.52
CA GLU A 246 -16.78 -4.14 18.06
C GLU A 246 -16.62 -4.74 16.65
N VAL A 247 -16.00 -4.01 15.72
CA VAL A 247 -15.89 -4.45 14.31
C VAL A 247 -14.85 -5.57 14.14
N ASN A 248 -13.79 -5.60 14.96
CA ASN A 248 -12.78 -6.67 14.92
C ASN A 248 -13.28 -8.00 15.52
N GLN A 249 -14.38 -8.00 16.27
CA GLN A 249 -14.97 -9.23 16.82
C GLN A 249 -16.04 -9.86 15.92
N SER A 250 -16.57 -9.12 14.94
CA SER A 250 -17.68 -9.60 14.09
C SER A 250 -17.24 -10.21 12.75
N LEU A 251 -15.98 -10.04 12.34
CA LEU A 251 -15.47 -10.47 11.02
C LEU A 251 -14.82 -11.85 11.02
N LEU A 252 -14.66 -12.49 12.19
CA LEU A 252 -14.39 -13.92 12.25
C LEU A 252 -15.74 -14.61 12.43
N PRO A 253 -16.19 -15.49 11.51
CA PRO A 253 -17.28 -16.38 11.84
C PRO A 253 -16.81 -17.17 13.07
N LYS A 254 -17.40 -16.86 14.24
CA LYS A 254 -17.24 -17.66 15.46
C LYS A 254 -17.97 -18.97 15.22
N VAL A 255 -17.38 -19.83 14.40
CA VAL A 255 -17.74 -21.23 14.38
C VAL A 255 -17.17 -21.79 15.69
N GLN A 256 -17.98 -21.72 16.75
CA GLN A 256 -17.73 -22.47 17.96
C GLN A 256 -17.97 -23.92 17.60
N PHE A 257 -16.92 -24.61 17.15
CA PHE A 257 -16.91 -26.05 17.11
C PHE A 257 -16.91 -26.51 18.59
N ASN A 258 -18.09 -26.63 19.18
CA ASN A 258 -18.24 -27.32 20.45
C ASN A 258 -18.03 -28.81 20.14
N LEU A 259 -16.76 -29.22 20.07
CA LEU A 259 -16.28 -30.59 19.87
C LEU A 259 -16.43 -31.45 21.14
N GLU A 260 -17.27 -31.02 22.07
CA GLU A 260 -17.59 -31.81 23.25
C GLU A 260 -18.75 -32.74 22.90
N LEU A 261 -18.41 -33.99 22.60
CA LEU A 261 -19.39 -35.05 22.41
C LEU A 261 -20.26 -35.15 23.67
N SER A 262 -21.57 -35.20 23.50
CA SER A 262 -22.48 -35.51 24.59
C SER A 262 -22.19 -36.91 25.14
N GLU A 263 -22.59 -37.18 26.39
CA GLU A 263 -22.42 -38.51 27.00
C GLU A 263 -23.08 -39.62 26.15
N LYS A 264 -24.19 -39.27 25.48
CA LYS A 264 -24.89 -40.14 24.54
C LYS A 264 -24.09 -40.40 23.25
N GLU A 265 -23.46 -39.37 22.68
CA GLU A 265 -22.59 -39.57 21.49
C GLU A 265 -21.33 -40.35 21.82
N ARG A 266 -20.79 -40.23 23.04
CA ARG A 266 -19.69 -41.09 23.52
C ARG A 266 -20.12 -42.55 23.61
N SER A 267 -21.31 -42.84 24.15
CA SER A 267 -21.82 -44.22 24.22
C SER A 267 -22.12 -44.78 22.83
N ASP A 268 -22.68 -43.97 21.94
CA ASP A 268 -23.03 -44.40 20.59
C ASP A 268 -21.75 -44.68 19.78
N ARG A 269 -20.74 -43.81 19.86
CA ARG A 269 -19.43 -44.03 19.24
C ARG A 269 -18.74 -45.30 19.75
N ALA A 270 -18.85 -45.61 21.04
CA ALA A 270 -18.27 -46.82 21.61
C ALA A 270 -18.96 -48.11 21.13
N ASN A 271 -20.25 -48.02 20.76
CA ASN A 271 -21.06 -49.15 20.29
C ASN A 271 -21.10 -49.26 18.75
N VAL A 272 -20.55 -48.29 18.03
CA VAL A 272 -20.46 -48.32 16.57
C VAL A 272 -19.38 -49.33 16.16
N VAL A 273 -19.82 -50.50 15.71
CA VAL A 273 -18.97 -51.49 15.05
C VAL A 273 -18.94 -51.16 13.56
N LEU A 274 -17.81 -50.65 13.08
CA LEU A 274 -17.64 -50.37 11.66
C LEU A 274 -17.44 -51.69 10.90
N PRO A 275 -18.17 -51.94 9.79
CA PRO A 275 -18.12 -53.23 9.08
C PRO A 275 -16.74 -53.63 8.52
N PHE A 276 -15.77 -52.72 8.49
CA PHE A 276 -14.47 -52.90 7.86
C PHE A 276 -13.29 -52.57 8.79
N GLU A 277 -13.52 -52.46 10.10
CA GLU A 277 -12.41 -52.23 11.02
C GLU A 277 -11.58 -53.50 11.17
N HIS A 278 -10.34 -53.45 10.70
CA HIS A 278 -9.38 -54.54 10.83
C HIS A 278 -9.06 -54.68 12.33
N GLN A 279 -9.62 -55.70 12.99
CA GLN A 279 -9.29 -56.04 14.37
C GLN A 279 -7.84 -56.55 14.43
N GLY A 280 -6.89 -55.63 14.47
CA GLY A 280 -5.50 -55.94 14.79
C GLY A 280 -5.42 -56.67 16.13
N LYS A 281 -4.45 -57.56 16.29
CA LYS A 281 -4.26 -58.41 17.49
C LYS A 281 -3.78 -57.63 18.73
N GLY A 282 -4.40 -56.50 19.05
CA GLY A 282 -4.04 -55.65 20.20
C GLY A 282 -2.71 -54.90 20.06
N GLU A 283 -2.04 -54.95 18.90
CA GLU A 283 -0.89 -54.08 18.62
C GLU A 283 -1.37 -52.70 18.16
N PRO A 284 -0.71 -51.61 18.58
CA PRO A 284 -1.06 -50.25 18.18
C PRO A 284 -0.99 -50.13 16.66
N ILE A 285 -2.11 -49.72 16.05
CA ILE A 285 -2.25 -49.55 14.60
C ILE A 285 -1.24 -48.48 14.16
N ARG A 286 -0.16 -48.90 13.48
CA ARG A 286 0.79 -47.99 12.85
C ARG A 286 0.19 -47.49 11.53
N ILE A 287 -0.54 -46.39 11.61
CA ILE A 287 -0.97 -45.65 10.42
C ILE A 287 0.28 -44.98 9.84
N TYR A 288 0.62 -45.32 8.60
CA TYR A 288 1.73 -44.69 7.89
C TYR A 288 1.30 -43.30 7.41
N ASP A 289 1.70 -42.26 8.16
CA ASP A 289 1.43 -40.84 7.85
C ASP A 289 2.55 -40.19 7.00
N GLY A 290 3.41 -40.98 6.34
CA GLY A 290 4.52 -40.47 5.51
C GLY A 290 5.61 -39.68 6.27
N ARG A 291 5.40 -39.36 7.54
CA ARG A 291 6.35 -38.69 8.43
C ARG A 291 7.12 -39.76 9.20
N ARG A 292 8.44 -39.70 9.18
CA ARG A 292 9.29 -40.54 10.05
C ARG A 292 8.94 -40.22 11.50
N SER A 293 8.21 -41.12 12.16
CA SER A 293 7.98 -41.05 13.61
C SER A 293 9.33 -41.15 14.33
N LEU A 294 9.73 -40.05 14.99
CA LEU A 294 10.88 -40.03 15.88
C LEU A 294 10.65 -41.02 17.03
N PRO A 295 11.65 -41.83 17.43
CA PRO A 295 11.55 -42.58 18.67
C PRO A 295 11.46 -41.62 19.86
N GLU A 296 10.51 -41.89 20.75
CA GLU A 296 10.32 -41.16 22.00
C GLU A 296 11.63 -41.12 22.80
N ALA A 297 12.11 -39.91 23.07
CA ALA A 297 13.34 -39.68 23.81
C ALA A 297 13.15 -40.08 25.27
N HIS A 298 13.74 -41.20 25.67
CA HIS A 298 14.07 -41.43 27.07
C HIS A 298 15.22 -40.48 27.46
N GLN A 299 14.95 -39.67 28.48
CA GLN A 299 15.91 -38.81 29.16
C GLN A 299 17.13 -39.62 29.59
N ASP A 300 18.33 -39.21 29.19
CA ASP A 300 19.42 -38.89 30.11
C ASP A 300 20.64 -38.25 29.40
N PRO A 301 21.45 -37.44 30.10
CA PRO A 301 22.35 -36.46 29.51
C PRO A 301 23.79 -36.98 29.32
N ASN A 302 24.48 -36.39 28.35
CA ASN A 302 25.88 -36.59 27.94
C ASN A 302 26.12 -37.73 26.94
N LEU A 303 26.32 -37.39 25.66
CA LEU A 303 27.65 -37.40 25.07
C LEU A 303 27.64 -36.85 23.63
N THR A 304 28.78 -36.26 23.32
CA THR A 304 29.21 -35.55 22.11
C THR A 304 29.47 -36.44 20.89
N THR A 305 29.36 -35.79 19.72
CA THR A 305 30.14 -36.02 18.48
C THR A 305 29.56 -36.93 17.40
N ALA A 306 29.69 -36.38 16.19
CA ALA A 306 29.28 -36.86 14.88
C ALA A 306 30.12 -38.02 14.32
N ALA A 307 29.57 -38.56 13.22
CA ALA A 307 30.24 -39.01 12.00
C ALA A 307 30.20 -40.52 11.68
N LEU A 308 29.53 -40.78 10.54
CA LEU A 308 30.03 -41.51 9.36
C LEU A 308 30.21 -43.04 9.37
N LEU A 309 29.59 -43.61 8.33
CA LEU A 309 30.05 -44.68 7.41
C LEU A 309 29.64 -46.15 7.63
N ASP A 310 28.99 -46.60 6.55
CA ASP A 310 29.20 -47.83 5.77
C ASP A 310 28.52 -49.19 6.07
N GLU A 311 27.78 -49.58 5.03
CA GLU A 311 27.78 -50.83 4.28
C GLU A 311 27.45 -52.20 4.91
N THR A 312 26.45 -52.81 4.26
CA THR A 312 26.32 -54.22 3.88
C THR A 312 26.27 -55.29 4.98
N GLU A 313 25.15 -56.01 5.04
CA GLU A 313 25.09 -57.39 4.52
C GLU A 313 23.69 -57.97 4.69
N ALA A 314 23.26 -58.67 3.64
CA ALA A 314 22.03 -59.41 3.57
C ALA A 314 22.11 -60.68 4.43
N LEU A 315 21.04 -60.99 5.18
CA LEU A 315 20.76 -62.37 5.58
C LEU A 315 19.30 -62.74 5.28
N LYS A 316 19.19 -63.77 4.45
CA LYS A 316 17.98 -64.40 3.94
C LYS A 316 17.09 -64.93 5.07
N SER A 317 15.80 -64.62 5.05
CA SER A 317 14.77 -65.51 5.60
C SER A 317 13.71 -65.77 4.52
N ALA A 318 13.46 -67.05 4.29
CA ALA A 318 12.65 -67.57 3.21
C ALA A 318 11.16 -67.32 3.44
N ASN A 319 10.52 -66.64 2.48
CA ASN A 319 9.12 -66.79 2.09
C ASN A 319 8.97 -66.16 0.69
N PRO A 320 8.32 -66.80 -0.29
CA PRO A 320 8.17 -66.24 -1.63
C PRO A 320 7.05 -65.19 -1.58
N LYS A 321 7.37 -63.98 -1.14
CA LYS A 321 6.51 -62.82 -1.35
C LYS A 321 6.93 -62.20 -2.68
N GLY A 322 5.98 -62.06 -3.60
CA GLY A 322 6.21 -61.32 -4.84
C GLY A 322 6.68 -59.92 -4.50
N GLU A 323 7.83 -59.55 -5.03
CA GLU A 323 8.43 -58.23 -4.85
C GLU A 323 8.09 -57.39 -6.09
N ILE A 324 7.41 -56.26 -5.89
CA ILE A 324 7.11 -55.31 -6.96
C ILE A 324 8.22 -54.27 -6.94
N HIS A 325 9.04 -54.28 -7.99
CA HIS A 325 10.07 -53.27 -8.19
C HIS A 325 9.44 -52.09 -8.91
N TYR A 326 9.39 -50.93 -8.26
CA TYR A 326 9.06 -49.67 -8.91
C TYR A 326 10.34 -49.07 -9.46
N LEU A 327 10.57 -49.28 -10.75
CA LEU A 327 11.52 -48.47 -11.51
C LEU A 327 10.80 -47.16 -11.85
N ARG A 328 11.42 -46.02 -11.51
CA ARG A 328 11.00 -44.72 -12.03
C ARG A 328 11.62 -44.56 -13.40
N ASP A 329 10.78 -44.36 -14.40
CA ASP A 329 11.22 -44.20 -15.79
C ASP A 329 11.63 -42.75 -16.12
N SER A 330 11.76 -41.88 -15.11
CA SER A 330 11.88 -40.42 -15.28
C SER A 330 12.88 -39.76 -14.32
N ASP A 331 14.10 -40.29 -14.26
CA ASP A 331 15.23 -39.59 -13.60
C ASP A 331 15.92 -38.55 -14.53
N ASP A 332 15.38 -38.29 -15.72
CA ASP A 332 15.97 -37.36 -16.71
C ASP A 332 15.12 -36.10 -17.01
N GLU A 333 13.99 -35.88 -16.32
CA GLU A 333 13.22 -34.64 -16.47
C GLU A 333 13.49 -33.68 -15.31
N ARG A 334 14.01 -32.50 -15.65
CA ARG A 334 14.14 -31.38 -14.71
C ARG A 334 12.74 -30.98 -14.26
N PRO A 335 12.53 -30.59 -12.99
CA PRO A 335 11.22 -30.13 -12.55
C PRO A 335 10.86 -28.83 -13.29
N ASP A 336 9.96 -28.94 -14.27
CA ASP A 336 9.27 -27.80 -14.86
C ASP A 336 8.39 -27.19 -13.76
N SER A 337 8.71 -25.95 -13.37
CA SER A 337 8.10 -25.25 -12.24
C SER A 337 7.00 -24.27 -12.67
N ASP A 338 6.23 -24.62 -13.70
CA ASP A 338 5.19 -23.76 -14.27
C ASP A 338 3.75 -24.29 -14.17
N GLU A 339 3.49 -25.37 -13.42
CA GLU A 339 2.11 -25.71 -13.00
C GLU A 339 1.69 -24.86 -11.78
N ASP A 340 0.99 -23.76 -12.04
CA ASP A 340 0.26 -22.98 -11.04
C ASP A 340 -0.95 -23.78 -10.51
N PRO A 341 -1.13 -23.95 -9.19
CA PRO A 341 -2.14 -24.83 -8.60
C PRO A 341 -3.55 -24.21 -8.49
N ASP A 342 -3.91 -23.29 -9.38
CA ASP A 342 -5.12 -22.46 -9.25
C ASP A 342 -6.18 -22.69 -10.36
N ASP A 343 -6.02 -23.69 -11.23
CA ASP A 343 -6.89 -23.89 -12.41
C ASP A 343 -8.18 -24.73 -12.16
N ASP A 344 -8.48 -25.12 -10.91
CA ASP A 344 -9.64 -26.01 -10.60
C ASP A 344 -10.66 -25.41 -9.60
N LEU A 345 -10.96 -24.10 -9.66
CA LEU A 345 -12.02 -23.51 -8.82
C LEU A 345 -13.21 -22.97 -9.62
N ASP A 346 -13.99 -23.91 -10.16
CA ASP A 346 -15.42 -23.70 -10.44
C ASP A 346 -16.26 -24.19 -9.25
N ILE A 347 -16.72 -23.25 -8.40
CA ILE A 347 -17.87 -23.40 -7.49
C ILE A 347 -18.76 -22.17 -7.56
#